data_AF-A0A954YZG5-F1
#
_entry.id   AF-A0A954YZG5-F1
#
_cell.length_a   1.000
_cell.length_b   1.000
_cell.length_c   1.000
_cell.angle_alpha   90.00
_cell.angle_beta   90.00
_cell.angle_gamma   90.00
#
_symmetry.space_group_name_H-M   'P 1'
#
loop_
_entity.id
_entity.type
_entity.pdbx_description
1 polymer ?
#
loop_
_entity_poly.entity_id
_entity_poly.type
_entity_poly.pdbx_seq_one_letter_code
_entity_poly.pdbx_strand_id
1 'polypeptide(L)'
;MRRSLLIASYGATLLAIASICGCSFPAPWPSSPLYEPPADDPDWVAPADRAAAIEAMAGHYAHYDVVAYASDTPAGPLWTFVISYGFTDLVVEDGELVEKDVFCHSEYKANQNFETTFPDAATQAITPRSAIVDVYEENGAWKVRRPATPTLIGADGDPDAPLPTDPTEIAVSDDDNDGRPGVSVFVKLYGLIDGEIYIARREIFENDMTLYSDGSLRGVVVDRSEQRVIGASLDILNTPNNPDQWTDLGLSPIILIPIPDDIDTCEELMAMRDSLFPPEPAF
;
A
#
# COMPACT_ATOMS: atom_id res chain seq x y z
N MET A 1 40.99 70.84 35.23
CA MET A 1 40.49 70.74 33.85
C MET A 1 40.24 69.27 33.53
N ARG A 2 38.99 68.95 33.19
CA ARG A 2 38.48 67.60 32.91
C ARG A 2 39.19 66.95 31.71
N ARG A 3 39.55 65.67 31.82
CA ARG A 3 39.50 64.72 30.71
C ARG A 3 39.06 63.36 31.26
N SER A 4 37.79 63.07 31.04
CA SER A 4 37.16 61.77 31.25
C SER A 4 37.68 60.78 30.20
N LEU A 5 38.18 59.62 30.63
CA LEU A 5 38.40 58.48 29.75
C LEU A 5 37.06 57.76 29.52
N LEU A 6 36.64 57.68 28.26
CA LEU A 6 35.56 56.81 27.82
C LEU A 6 36.03 55.36 27.85
N ILE A 7 35.32 54.53 28.62
CA ILE A 7 35.40 53.07 28.55
C ILE A 7 34.44 52.65 27.44
N ALA A 8 34.97 52.16 26.32
CA ALA A 8 34.19 51.52 25.27
C ALA A 8 33.85 50.09 25.70
N SER A 9 32.59 49.83 26.06
CA SER A 9 32.09 48.47 26.25
C SER A 9 31.83 47.84 24.88
N TYR A 10 32.70 46.93 24.46
CA TYR A 10 32.39 46.01 23.38
C TYR A 10 31.30 45.04 23.86
N GLY A 11 30.06 45.31 23.43
CA GLY A 11 28.97 44.35 23.56
C GLY A 11 29.23 43.17 22.63
N ALA A 12 29.63 42.04 23.20
CA ALA A 12 29.66 40.77 22.49
C ALA A 12 28.22 40.32 22.23
N THR A 13 27.72 40.60 21.02
CA THR A 13 26.48 39.99 20.53
C THR A 13 26.76 38.53 20.23
N LEU A 14 26.50 37.66 21.22
CA LEU A 14 26.42 36.21 21.02
C LEU A 14 25.24 35.94 20.08
N LEU A 15 25.55 35.73 18.80
CA LEU A 15 24.62 35.15 17.84
C LEU A 15 24.45 33.68 18.24
N ALA A 16 23.44 33.40 19.06
CA ALA A 16 23.01 32.03 19.32
C ALA A 16 22.39 31.49 18.03
N ILE A 17 23.21 30.84 17.21
CA ILE A 17 22.72 29.94 16.16
C ILE A 17 22.13 28.76 16.92
N ALA A 18 20.82 28.80 17.15
CA ALA A 18 20.06 27.63 17.53
C ALA A 18 20.15 26.65 16.36
N SER A 19 21.07 25.69 16.45
CA SER A 19 21.01 24.46 15.67
C SER A 19 19.70 23.78 16.05
N ILE A 20 18.63 24.09 15.32
CA ILE A 20 17.44 23.26 15.25
C ILE A 20 17.87 22.02 14.45
N CYS A 21 18.68 21.15 15.06
CA CYS A 21 18.61 19.73 14.76
C CYS A 21 17.27 19.29 15.34
N GLY A 22 16.20 19.54 14.58
CA GLY A 22 14.96 18.85 14.82
C GLY A 22 15.29 17.38 14.65
N CYS A 23 15.47 16.65 15.75
CA CYS A 23 15.36 15.22 15.73
C CYS A 23 13.91 14.95 15.31
N SER A 24 13.69 14.78 14.00
CA SER A 24 12.45 14.24 13.48
C SER A 24 12.35 12.83 14.03
N PHE A 25 11.75 12.69 15.21
CA PHE A 25 11.42 11.39 15.73
C PHE A 25 10.42 10.76 14.77
N PRO A 26 10.63 9.52 14.31
CA PRO A 26 9.67 8.82 13.50
C PRO A 26 8.31 8.84 14.22
N ALA A 27 7.27 9.24 13.50
CA ALA A 27 5.92 9.27 14.04
C ALA A 27 5.46 7.85 14.42
N PRO A 28 4.70 7.70 15.53
CA PRO A 28 4.26 6.40 16.04
C PRO A 28 3.32 5.69 15.06
N TRP A 29 3.18 4.37 15.17
CA TRP A 29 2.04 3.69 14.54
C TRP A 29 0.71 4.24 15.11
N PRO A 30 -0.36 4.33 14.29
CA PRO A 30 -1.70 4.59 14.79
C PRO A 30 -2.23 3.38 15.59
N SER A 31 -3.41 3.53 16.17
CA SER A 31 -4.10 2.43 16.83
C SER A 31 -4.47 1.33 15.82
N SER A 32 -4.34 0.07 16.26
CA SER A 32 -4.85 -1.11 15.56
C SER A 32 -6.18 -1.56 16.21
N PRO A 33 -7.19 -1.98 15.43
CA PRO A 33 -7.21 -1.96 13.95
C PRO A 33 -7.35 -0.53 13.40
N LEU A 34 -6.94 -0.32 12.13
CA LEU A 34 -7.12 0.98 11.45
C LEU A 34 -8.60 1.34 11.31
N TYR A 35 -9.44 0.36 11.01
CA TYR A 35 -10.85 0.54 10.75
C TYR A 35 -11.66 -0.51 11.50
N GLU A 36 -12.70 -0.06 12.19
CA GLU A 36 -13.67 -0.95 12.79
C GLU A 36 -14.56 -1.56 11.69
N PRO A 37 -14.87 -2.87 11.77
CA PRO A 37 -15.88 -3.46 10.91
C PRO A 37 -17.26 -2.79 11.06
N PRO A 38 -18.10 -2.79 10.02
CA PRO A 38 -19.46 -2.32 10.13
C PRO A 38 -20.24 -3.21 11.10
N ALA A 39 -21.23 -2.62 11.77
CA ALA A 39 -22.20 -3.41 12.52
C ALA A 39 -23.18 -4.07 11.53
N ASP A 40 -23.42 -5.37 11.69
CA ASP A 40 -24.44 -6.05 10.90
C ASP A 40 -25.84 -5.52 11.25
N ASP A 41 -26.70 -5.45 10.24
CA ASP A 41 -28.13 -5.22 10.41
C ASP A 41 -28.70 -6.34 11.31
N PRO A 42 -29.38 -6.03 12.43
CA PRO A 42 -29.96 -7.03 13.32
C PRO A 42 -31.02 -7.92 12.65
N ASP A 43 -31.60 -7.48 11.53
CA ASP A 43 -32.56 -8.24 10.74
C ASP A 43 -31.89 -9.00 9.58
N TRP A 44 -30.55 -8.90 9.43
CA TRP A 44 -29.81 -9.65 8.42
C TRP A 44 -29.88 -11.15 8.68
N VAL A 45 -30.20 -11.88 7.60
CA VAL A 45 -30.15 -13.34 7.58
C VAL A 45 -28.93 -13.72 6.75
N ALA A 46 -27.89 -14.19 7.43
CA ALA A 46 -26.70 -14.72 6.78
C ALA A 46 -27.08 -15.87 5.81
N PRO A 47 -26.31 -16.07 4.72
CA PRO A 47 -26.52 -17.17 3.80
C PRO A 47 -26.64 -18.53 4.51
N ALA A 48 -27.59 -19.36 4.08
CA ALA A 48 -27.91 -20.61 4.77
C ALA A 48 -26.89 -21.75 4.50
N ASP A 49 -26.17 -21.66 3.39
CA ASP A 49 -25.19 -22.64 2.94
C ASP A 49 -24.15 -21.99 2.00
N ARG A 50 -23.12 -22.78 1.61
CA ARG A 50 -22.02 -22.28 0.78
C ARG A 50 -22.49 -21.77 -0.58
N ALA A 51 -23.50 -22.40 -1.18
CA ALA A 51 -23.99 -21.98 -2.49
C ALA A 51 -24.68 -20.61 -2.38
N ALA A 52 -25.51 -20.41 -1.35
CA ALA A 52 -26.09 -19.10 -1.07
C ALA A 52 -25.03 -18.04 -0.71
N ALA A 53 -23.93 -18.43 -0.06
CA ALA A 53 -22.83 -17.52 0.25
C ALA A 53 -22.06 -17.09 -1.00
N ILE A 54 -21.77 -18.02 -1.92
CA ILE A 54 -21.16 -17.72 -3.23
C ILE A 54 -22.00 -16.70 -3.99
N GLU A 55 -23.32 -16.93 -4.09
CA GLU A 55 -24.22 -16.00 -4.78
C GLU A 55 -24.29 -14.64 -4.09
N ALA A 56 -24.20 -14.59 -2.75
CA ALA A 56 -24.20 -13.34 -1.99
C ALA A 56 -22.88 -12.54 -2.10
N MET A 57 -21.76 -13.22 -2.37
CA MET A 57 -20.44 -12.61 -2.53
C MET A 57 -20.10 -12.30 -3.99
N ALA A 58 -20.86 -12.82 -4.95
CA ALA A 58 -20.64 -12.53 -6.36
C ALA A 58 -21.06 -11.08 -6.67
N GLY A 59 -20.20 -10.33 -7.36
CA GLY A 59 -20.46 -8.93 -7.66
C GLY A 59 -19.23 -8.15 -8.10
N HIS A 60 -19.46 -6.87 -8.39
CA HIS A 60 -18.45 -5.88 -8.71
C HIS A 60 -18.18 -4.99 -7.49
N TYR A 61 -16.91 -4.87 -7.10
CA TYR A 61 -16.51 -4.18 -5.88
C TYR A 61 -15.48 -3.09 -6.15
N ALA A 62 -15.66 -1.95 -5.48
CA ALA A 62 -14.59 -1.00 -5.26
C ALA A 62 -13.61 -1.60 -4.24
N HIS A 63 -12.35 -1.69 -4.61
CA HIS A 63 -11.27 -2.25 -3.81
C HIS A 63 -10.51 -1.14 -3.08
N TYR A 64 -10.31 -1.33 -1.79
CA TYR A 64 -9.38 -0.56 -0.98
C TYR A 64 -8.60 -1.48 -0.05
N ASP A 65 -7.28 -1.41 -0.10
CA ASP A 65 -6.44 -2.11 0.84
C ASP A 65 -5.32 -1.22 1.37
N VAL A 66 -4.82 -1.61 2.54
CA VAL A 66 -3.63 -1.03 3.14
C VAL A 66 -2.71 -2.16 3.50
N VAL A 67 -1.41 -1.99 3.24
CA VAL A 67 -0.36 -2.87 3.76
C VAL A 67 0.63 -2.02 4.56
N ALA A 68 0.77 -2.37 5.83
CA ALA A 68 1.77 -1.77 6.71
C ALA A 68 3.10 -2.51 6.58
N TYR A 69 4.19 -1.79 6.40
CA TYR A 69 5.54 -2.37 6.38
C TYR A 69 6.46 -1.72 7.41
N ALA A 70 7.46 -2.49 7.84
CA ALA A 70 8.55 -2.01 8.66
C ALA A 70 9.90 -2.33 8.02
N SER A 71 10.80 -1.36 8.12
CA SER A 71 12.20 -1.48 7.69
C SER A 71 13.07 -0.55 8.56
N ASP A 72 14.36 -0.52 8.27
CA ASP A 72 15.33 0.34 8.93
C ASP A 72 16.05 1.22 7.90
N THR A 73 16.27 2.47 8.29
CA THR A 73 17.08 3.43 7.53
C THR A 73 18.18 3.99 8.41
N PRO A 74 19.20 4.66 7.85
CA PRO A 74 20.16 5.42 8.66
C PRO A 74 19.53 6.49 9.56
N ALA A 75 18.30 6.94 9.25
CA ALA A 75 17.55 7.92 10.04
C ALA A 75 16.72 7.28 11.18
N GLY A 76 16.71 5.96 11.30
CA GLY A 76 15.91 5.20 12.26
C GLY A 76 14.89 4.27 11.59
N PRO A 77 13.94 3.72 12.38
CA PRO A 77 12.88 2.88 11.85
C PRO A 77 12.09 3.59 10.76
N LEU A 78 11.89 2.91 9.64
CA LEU A 78 11.00 3.34 8.58
C LEU A 78 9.74 2.49 8.62
N TRP A 79 8.63 3.16 8.88
CA TRP A 79 7.31 2.56 8.84
C TRP A 79 6.52 3.20 7.73
N THR A 80 5.82 2.35 6.99
CA THR A 80 5.14 2.77 5.77
C THR A 80 3.78 2.14 5.66
N PHE A 81 2.85 2.88 5.06
CA PHE A 81 1.62 2.33 4.51
C PHE A 81 1.71 2.44 2.99
N VAL A 82 1.46 1.32 2.32
CA VAL A 82 1.05 1.32 0.91
C VAL A 82 -0.46 1.16 0.93
N ILE A 83 -1.16 2.06 0.26
CA ILE A 83 -2.61 2.06 0.17
C ILE A 83 -2.95 1.87 -1.31
N SER A 84 -3.76 0.89 -1.64
CA SER A 84 -4.14 0.63 -3.04
C SER A 84 -5.64 0.79 -3.24
N TYR A 85 -5.99 1.27 -4.43
CA TYR A 85 -7.35 1.43 -4.89
C TYR A 85 -7.51 0.69 -6.22
N GLY A 86 -8.67 0.08 -6.42
CA GLY A 86 -8.95 -0.66 -7.65
C GLY A 86 -10.36 -1.23 -7.70
N PHE A 87 -10.49 -2.29 -8.48
CA PHE A 87 -11.70 -3.10 -8.56
C PHE A 87 -11.39 -4.55 -8.24
N THR A 88 -12.34 -5.21 -7.59
CA THR A 88 -12.35 -6.66 -7.44
C THR A 88 -13.68 -7.18 -7.98
N ASP A 89 -13.63 -8.06 -8.97
CA ASP A 89 -14.77 -8.80 -9.46
C ASP A 89 -14.77 -10.21 -8.86
N LEU A 90 -15.89 -10.59 -8.26
CA LEU A 90 -16.15 -11.96 -7.80
C LEU A 90 -17.21 -12.57 -8.71
N VAL A 91 -16.80 -13.48 -9.58
CA VAL A 91 -17.65 -14.07 -10.62
C VAL A 91 -17.80 -15.57 -10.39
N VAL A 92 -19.03 -16.08 -10.57
CA VAL A 92 -19.28 -17.52 -10.50
C VAL A 92 -18.91 -18.18 -11.83
N GLU A 93 -17.89 -19.02 -11.82
CA GLU A 93 -17.43 -19.80 -12.98
C GLU A 93 -17.39 -21.30 -12.59
N ASP A 94 -18.09 -22.15 -13.34
CA ASP A 94 -18.19 -23.59 -13.08
C ASP A 94 -18.61 -23.97 -11.64
N GLY A 95 -19.36 -23.10 -10.96
CA GLY A 95 -19.83 -23.30 -9.59
C GLY A 95 -18.83 -22.91 -8.50
N GLU A 96 -17.68 -22.37 -8.88
CA GLU A 96 -16.70 -21.77 -7.97
C GLU A 96 -16.74 -20.23 -8.09
N LEU A 97 -16.34 -19.56 -7.03
CA LEU A 97 -16.17 -18.11 -7.03
C LEU A 97 -14.75 -17.80 -7.50
N VAL A 98 -14.62 -16.95 -8.51
CA VAL A 98 -13.35 -16.55 -9.12
C VAL A 98 -13.16 -15.06 -8.94
N GLU A 99 -12.04 -14.67 -8.35
CA GLU A 99 -11.63 -13.29 -8.12
C GLU A 99 -10.78 -12.77 -9.28
N LYS A 100 -11.05 -11.53 -9.70
CA LYS A 100 -10.28 -10.78 -10.70
C LYS A 100 -10.05 -9.36 -10.17
N ASP A 101 -8.78 -8.94 -10.13
CA ASP A 101 -8.39 -7.65 -9.59
C ASP A 101 -7.87 -6.72 -10.68
N VAL A 102 -8.18 -5.44 -10.56
CA VAL A 102 -7.61 -4.35 -11.36
C VAL A 102 -7.17 -3.25 -10.41
N PHE A 103 -5.88 -2.90 -10.41
CA PHE A 103 -5.38 -1.79 -9.59
C PHE A 103 -5.40 -0.48 -10.38
N CYS A 104 -5.85 0.59 -9.74
CA CYS A 104 -6.04 1.90 -10.34
C CYS A 104 -5.03 2.94 -9.88
N HIS A 105 -4.80 3.00 -8.57
CA HIS A 105 -4.00 4.02 -7.92
C HIS A 105 -3.40 3.48 -6.62
N SER A 106 -2.25 4.03 -6.23
CA SER A 106 -1.68 3.75 -4.91
C SER A 106 -1.10 5.00 -4.27
N GLU A 107 -1.19 5.03 -2.94
CA GLU A 107 -0.62 6.07 -2.10
C GLU A 107 0.45 5.45 -1.21
N TYR A 108 1.52 6.21 -0.99
CA TYR A 108 2.60 5.81 -0.09
C TYR A 108 2.74 6.82 1.04
N LYS A 109 2.64 6.34 2.26
CA LYS A 109 2.83 7.16 3.47
C LYS A 109 3.97 6.61 4.30
N ALA A 110 4.83 7.50 4.77
CA ALA A 110 5.94 7.15 5.66
C ALA A 110 5.91 7.98 6.94
N ASN A 111 6.44 7.41 8.02
CA ASN A 111 6.64 8.11 9.29
C ASN A 111 7.87 9.04 9.31
N GLN A 112 8.47 9.28 8.14
CA GLN A 112 9.66 10.12 7.95
C GLN A 112 9.40 11.22 6.90
N ASN A 113 10.25 12.24 6.90
CA ASN A 113 10.07 13.45 6.07
C ASN A 113 10.57 13.27 4.62
N PHE A 114 9.89 12.40 3.87
CA PHE A 114 10.00 12.31 2.42
C PHE A 114 8.65 11.97 1.82
N GLU A 115 8.43 12.39 0.59
CA GLU A 115 7.24 12.03 -0.18
C GLU A 115 7.64 11.01 -1.24
N THR A 116 6.76 10.06 -1.51
CA THR A 116 6.94 9.08 -2.57
C THR A 116 5.69 9.07 -3.43
N THR A 117 5.87 8.98 -4.74
CA THR A 117 4.79 8.85 -5.71
C THR A 117 5.06 7.61 -6.54
N PHE A 118 4.11 6.66 -6.50
CA PHE A 118 4.08 5.54 -7.43
C PHE A 118 3.03 5.87 -8.50
N PRO A 119 3.43 6.04 -9.77
CA PRO A 119 2.51 6.47 -10.82
C PRO A 119 1.35 5.49 -11.01
N ASP A 120 0.20 6.01 -11.46
CA ASP A 120 -0.96 5.19 -11.84
C ASP A 120 -0.59 4.17 -12.91
N ALA A 121 0.25 4.52 -13.89
CA ALA A 121 0.73 3.60 -14.93
C ALA A 121 1.49 2.40 -14.32
N ALA A 122 2.30 2.63 -13.29
CA ALA A 122 3.03 1.57 -12.59
C ALA A 122 2.09 0.75 -11.70
N THR A 123 1.10 1.38 -11.07
CA THR A 123 0.07 0.67 -10.30
C THR A 123 -0.78 -0.22 -11.22
N GLN A 124 -1.21 0.29 -12.37
CA GLN A 124 -2.04 -0.40 -13.36
C GLN A 124 -1.28 -1.49 -14.14
N ALA A 125 0.06 -1.45 -14.14
CA ALA A 125 0.87 -2.52 -14.69
C ALA A 125 0.81 -3.81 -13.84
N ILE A 126 0.42 -3.71 -12.57
CA ILE A 126 0.17 -4.87 -11.71
C ILE A 126 -1.10 -5.57 -12.21
N THR A 127 -0.92 -6.73 -12.84
CA THR A 127 -2.02 -7.51 -13.44
C THR A 127 -2.10 -8.92 -12.83
N PRO A 128 -2.73 -9.08 -11.66
CA PRO A 128 -2.81 -10.37 -11.00
C PRO A 128 -3.55 -11.41 -11.83
N ARG A 129 -3.10 -12.67 -11.73
CA ARG A 129 -3.86 -13.80 -12.27
C ARG A 129 -5.18 -13.95 -11.51
N SER A 130 -6.25 -14.28 -12.22
CA SER A 130 -7.52 -14.67 -11.59
C SER A 130 -7.32 -15.89 -10.69
N ALA A 131 -8.05 -15.92 -9.58
CA ALA A 131 -7.91 -16.96 -8.56
C ALA A 131 -9.27 -17.55 -8.19
N ILE A 132 -9.36 -18.88 -8.08
CA ILE A 132 -10.49 -19.50 -7.37
C ILE A 132 -10.31 -19.18 -5.88
N VAL A 133 -11.36 -18.65 -5.26
CA VAL A 133 -11.36 -18.31 -3.83
C VAL A 133 -12.04 -19.38 -3.00
N ASP A 134 -11.56 -19.55 -1.77
CA ASP A 134 -12.17 -20.45 -0.80
C ASP A 134 -13.31 -19.72 -0.07
N VAL A 135 -14.56 -20.14 -0.30
CA VAL A 135 -15.73 -19.68 0.47
C VAL A 135 -16.03 -20.67 1.60
N TYR A 136 -16.02 -20.19 2.85
CA TYR A 136 -16.19 -20.99 4.04
C TYR A 136 -16.92 -20.24 5.16
N GLU A 137 -17.44 -20.99 6.14
CA GLU A 137 -18.07 -20.45 7.33
C GLU A 137 -17.14 -20.60 8.54
N GLU A 138 -16.99 -19.54 9.33
CA GLU A 138 -16.24 -19.54 10.58
C GLU A 138 -17.03 -18.77 11.64
N ASN A 139 -17.32 -19.42 12.77
CA ASN A 139 -18.06 -18.82 13.90
C ASN A 139 -19.41 -18.19 13.52
N GLY A 140 -20.11 -18.73 12.52
CA GLY A 140 -21.40 -18.22 12.04
C GLY A 140 -21.31 -17.08 11.03
N ALA A 141 -20.10 -16.69 10.62
CA ALA A 141 -19.85 -15.69 9.59
C ALA A 141 -19.31 -16.35 8.32
N TRP A 142 -19.82 -15.93 7.16
CA TRP A 142 -19.30 -16.35 5.87
C TRP A 142 -18.07 -15.54 5.51
N LYS A 143 -17.05 -16.24 5.02
CA LYS A 143 -15.75 -15.69 4.70
C LYS A 143 -15.30 -16.15 3.32
N VAL A 144 -14.43 -15.36 2.73
CA VAL A 144 -13.75 -15.66 1.48
C VAL A 144 -12.24 -15.53 1.72
N ARG A 145 -11.49 -16.53 1.26
CA ARG A 145 -10.03 -16.48 1.23
C ARG A 145 -9.53 -16.54 -0.21
N ARG A 146 -8.79 -15.51 -0.58
CA ARG A 146 -8.04 -15.45 -1.83
C ARG A 146 -6.65 -16.05 -1.62
N PRO A 147 -6.25 -17.09 -2.37
CA PRO A 147 -4.90 -17.63 -2.28
C PRO A 147 -3.87 -16.66 -2.90
N ALA A 148 -2.59 -16.89 -2.59
CA ALA A 148 -1.50 -16.15 -3.22
C ALA A 148 -1.50 -16.35 -4.73
N THR A 149 -1.49 -15.25 -5.48
CA THR A 149 -1.21 -15.25 -6.92
C THR A 149 0.00 -14.38 -7.22
N PRO A 150 1.22 -14.93 -7.08
CA PRO A 150 2.43 -14.21 -7.42
C PRO A 150 2.34 -13.55 -8.80
N THR A 151 2.74 -12.28 -8.86
CA THR A 151 2.69 -11.43 -10.07
C THR A 151 3.98 -10.63 -10.16
N LEU A 152 4.66 -10.66 -11.30
CA LEU A 152 5.88 -9.88 -11.51
C LEU A 152 5.54 -8.50 -12.06
N ILE A 153 6.30 -7.50 -11.63
CA ILE A 153 6.28 -6.15 -12.18
C ILE A 153 7.72 -5.58 -12.19
N GLY A 154 8.10 -4.93 -13.28
CA GLY A 154 9.46 -4.47 -13.54
C GLY A 154 10.47 -5.62 -13.73
N ALA A 155 9.98 -6.85 -13.92
CA ALA A 155 10.79 -8.02 -14.22
C ALA A 155 10.02 -9.06 -15.06
N ASP A 156 10.74 -9.68 -16.00
CA ASP A 156 10.32 -10.87 -16.72
C ASP A 156 10.71 -12.14 -15.94
N GLY A 157 9.92 -13.20 -16.08
CA GLY A 157 10.28 -14.51 -15.55
C GLY A 157 9.10 -15.39 -15.19
N ASP A 158 9.38 -16.40 -14.36
CA ASP A 158 8.36 -17.22 -13.72
C ASP A 158 7.88 -16.52 -12.44
N PRO A 159 6.61 -16.06 -12.37
CA PRO A 159 6.09 -15.41 -11.16
C PRO A 159 6.05 -16.36 -9.96
N ASP A 160 6.05 -17.68 -10.15
CA ASP A 160 6.05 -18.64 -9.06
C ASP A 160 7.47 -18.90 -8.48
N ALA A 161 8.52 -18.36 -9.13
CA ALA A 161 9.90 -18.38 -8.66
C ALA A 161 10.26 -17.08 -7.90
N PRO A 162 11.17 -17.13 -6.90
CA PRO A 162 11.62 -15.94 -6.18
C PRO A 162 12.43 -15.00 -7.09
N LEU A 163 12.41 -13.70 -6.78
CA LEU A 163 13.27 -12.73 -7.47
C LEU A 163 14.73 -12.94 -7.09
N PRO A 164 15.66 -12.91 -8.06
CA PRO A 164 17.09 -12.88 -7.78
C PRO A 164 17.45 -11.83 -6.72
N THR A 165 18.37 -12.18 -5.84
CA THR A 165 18.87 -11.25 -4.80
C THR A 165 19.88 -10.26 -5.36
N ASP A 166 20.60 -10.64 -6.42
CA ASP A 166 21.48 -9.74 -7.16
C ASP A 166 20.66 -9.01 -8.23
N PRO A 167 20.50 -7.67 -8.14
CA PRO A 167 19.75 -6.90 -9.13
C PRO A 167 20.26 -7.05 -10.56
N THR A 168 21.54 -7.39 -10.76
CA THR A 168 22.12 -7.57 -12.10
C THR A 168 21.74 -8.89 -12.77
N GLU A 169 21.16 -9.82 -12.00
CA GLU A 169 20.65 -11.11 -12.49
C GLU A 169 19.15 -11.06 -12.82
N ILE A 170 18.46 -9.95 -12.53
CA ILE A 170 17.04 -9.76 -12.83
C ILE A 170 16.87 -9.49 -14.33
N ALA A 171 15.99 -10.26 -14.97
CA ALA A 171 15.54 -9.95 -16.33
C ALA A 171 14.57 -8.77 -16.24
N VAL A 172 15.06 -7.55 -16.43
CA VAL A 172 14.28 -6.32 -16.25
C VAL A 172 13.30 -6.09 -17.41
N SER A 173 12.06 -5.76 -17.08
CA SER A 173 11.02 -5.28 -18.01
C SER A 173 10.65 -3.82 -17.70
N ASP A 174 10.05 -3.12 -18.66
CA ASP A 174 9.52 -1.74 -18.55
C ASP A 174 7.99 -1.82 -18.63
N ASP A 175 7.36 -2.22 -17.53
CA ASP A 175 5.93 -2.57 -17.52
C ASP A 175 5.03 -1.33 -17.48
N ASP A 176 5.53 -0.21 -16.95
CA ASP A 176 4.81 1.08 -16.92
C ASP A 176 5.06 1.93 -18.18
N ASN A 177 5.91 1.47 -19.10
CA ASN A 177 6.22 2.06 -20.40
C ASN A 177 6.77 3.49 -20.29
N ASP A 178 7.54 3.77 -19.24
CA ASP A 178 8.15 5.08 -19.01
C ASP A 178 9.57 5.19 -19.62
N GLY A 179 10.11 4.08 -20.16
CA GLY A 179 11.42 3.99 -20.77
C GLY A 179 12.57 3.79 -19.77
N ARG A 180 12.26 3.52 -18.50
CA ARG A 180 13.21 3.22 -17.42
C ARG A 180 13.27 1.71 -17.19
N PRO A 181 14.36 1.20 -16.57
CA PRO A 181 14.38 -0.20 -16.13
C PRO A 181 13.35 -0.40 -15.01
N GLY A 182 12.58 -1.47 -15.08
CA GLY A 182 11.65 -1.85 -14.02
C GLY A 182 10.38 -1.00 -14.05
N VAL A 183 9.96 -0.55 -12.87
CA VAL A 183 8.97 0.52 -12.73
C VAL A 183 9.53 1.65 -11.88
N SER A 184 9.09 2.87 -12.17
CA SER A 184 9.63 4.07 -11.54
C SER A 184 8.85 4.50 -10.30
N VAL A 185 9.60 4.76 -9.23
CA VAL A 185 9.12 5.38 -8.00
C VAL A 185 9.77 6.75 -7.88
N PHE A 186 8.95 7.80 -7.76
CA PHE A 186 9.45 9.16 -7.59
C PHE A 186 9.54 9.51 -6.12
N VAL A 187 10.67 10.04 -5.68
CA VAL A 187 10.93 10.36 -4.27
C VAL A 187 11.33 11.82 -4.15
N LYS A 188 10.70 12.53 -3.21
CA LYS A 188 11.06 13.89 -2.83
C LYS A 188 11.59 13.91 -1.40
N LEU A 189 12.91 14.04 -1.27
CA LEU A 189 13.58 14.09 0.03
C LEU A 189 13.51 15.49 0.62
N TYR A 190 13.02 15.60 1.86
CA TYR A 190 12.93 16.85 2.62
C TYR A 190 12.19 17.99 1.88
N GLY A 191 11.32 17.66 0.93
CA GLY A 191 10.60 18.64 0.09
C GLY A 191 11.45 19.38 -0.95
N LEU A 192 12.74 19.04 -1.11
CA LEU A 192 13.70 19.84 -1.88
C LEU A 192 14.47 19.08 -2.95
N ILE A 193 14.69 17.77 -2.76
CA ILE A 193 15.54 16.97 -3.63
C ILE A 193 14.67 15.90 -4.30
N ASP A 194 14.52 16.02 -5.62
CA ASP A 194 13.80 15.04 -6.42
C ASP A 194 14.76 13.90 -6.82
N GLY A 195 14.25 12.66 -6.72
CA GLY A 195 14.94 11.44 -7.09
C GLY A 195 13.99 10.41 -7.66
N GLU A 196 14.55 9.39 -8.28
CA GLU A 196 13.85 8.26 -8.89
C GLU A 196 14.49 6.97 -8.35
N ILE A 197 13.67 6.00 -7.97
CA ILE A 197 14.06 4.63 -7.68
C ILE A 197 13.43 3.74 -8.74
N TYR A 198 14.21 2.83 -9.28
CA TYR A 198 13.76 1.82 -10.23
C TYR A 198 13.67 0.50 -9.50
N ILE A 199 12.50 -0.13 -9.54
CA ILE A 199 12.25 -1.37 -8.79
C ILE A 199 11.76 -2.49 -9.70
N ALA A 200 12.09 -3.71 -9.29
CA ALA A 200 11.43 -4.93 -9.70
C ALA A 200 10.72 -5.52 -8.48
N ARG A 201 9.46 -5.93 -8.64
CA ARG A 201 8.69 -6.57 -7.59
C ARG A 201 8.06 -7.88 -8.04
N ARG A 202 7.83 -8.73 -7.05
CA ARG A 202 7.01 -9.92 -7.14
C ARG A 202 5.93 -9.75 -6.08
N GLU A 203 4.74 -9.38 -6.52
CA GLU A 203 3.58 -9.14 -5.66
C GLU A 203 2.95 -10.47 -5.23
N ILE A 204 2.76 -10.69 -3.93
CA ILE A 204 2.28 -11.96 -3.36
C ILE A 204 1.26 -11.67 -2.25
N PHE A 205 0.04 -11.37 -2.67
CA PHE A 205 -1.07 -11.05 -1.77
C PHE A 205 -1.98 -12.26 -1.53
N GLU A 206 -2.33 -12.45 -0.26
CA GLU A 206 -3.41 -13.32 0.21
C GLU A 206 -4.42 -12.47 0.98
N ASN A 207 -5.72 -12.72 0.77
CA ASN A 207 -6.78 -11.98 1.45
C ASN A 207 -7.65 -12.94 2.25
N ASP A 208 -8.06 -12.55 3.46
CA ASP A 208 -9.05 -13.26 4.28
C ASP A 208 -10.10 -12.25 4.72
N MET A 209 -11.33 -12.38 4.18
CA MET A 209 -12.39 -11.40 4.30
C MET A 209 -13.68 -12.02 4.80
N THR A 210 -14.47 -11.23 5.55
CA THR A 210 -15.78 -11.59 6.07
C THR A 210 -16.86 -10.85 5.28
N LEU A 211 -17.96 -11.53 4.96
CA LEU A 211 -19.17 -10.94 4.38
C LEU A 211 -20.01 -10.28 5.46
N TYR A 212 -20.37 -9.01 5.25
CA TYR A 212 -21.23 -8.23 6.13
C TYR A 212 -22.62 -8.01 5.53
N SER A 213 -23.57 -7.60 6.38
CA SER A 213 -24.97 -7.40 5.98
C SER A 213 -25.19 -6.35 4.88
N ASP A 214 -24.27 -5.40 4.73
CA ASP A 214 -24.29 -4.38 3.68
C ASP A 214 -23.76 -4.88 2.33
N GLY A 215 -23.38 -6.17 2.26
CA GLY A 215 -22.78 -6.80 1.09
C GLY A 215 -21.28 -6.54 0.95
N SER A 216 -20.67 -5.74 1.83
CA SER A 216 -19.22 -5.53 1.82
C SER A 216 -18.46 -6.77 2.28
N LEU A 217 -17.25 -6.92 1.74
CA LEU A 217 -16.28 -7.90 2.21
C LEU A 217 -15.14 -7.15 2.88
N ARG A 218 -14.81 -7.48 4.12
CA ARG A 218 -13.73 -6.81 4.85
C ARG A 218 -12.88 -7.78 5.63
N GLY A 219 -11.59 -7.49 5.71
CA GLY A 219 -10.67 -8.32 6.45
C GLY A 219 -9.26 -7.83 6.35
N VAL A 220 -8.31 -8.73 6.12
CA VAL A 220 -6.88 -8.42 6.14
C VAL A 220 -6.17 -8.91 4.88
N VAL A 221 -5.14 -8.16 4.49
CA VAL A 221 -4.15 -8.58 3.49
C VAL A 221 -2.97 -9.20 4.22
N VAL A 222 -2.52 -10.35 3.75
CA VAL A 222 -1.22 -10.93 4.07
C VAL A 222 -0.33 -10.76 2.86
N ASP A 223 0.73 -9.98 3.02
CA ASP A 223 1.65 -9.67 1.95
C ASP A 223 3.01 -10.34 2.20
N ARG A 224 3.47 -11.09 1.20
CA ARG A 224 4.79 -11.74 1.18
C ARG A 224 5.64 -11.29 0.00
N SER A 225 5.29 -10.14 -0.57
CA SER A 225 5.93 -9.60 -1.76
C SER A 225 7.43 -9.43 -1.61
N GLU A 226 8.10 -9.53 -2.74
CA GLU A 226 9.53 -9.30 -2.85
C GLU A 226 9.77 -8.02 -3.66
N GLN A 227 10.70 -7.18 -3.21
CA GLN A 227 11.13 -5.98 -3.91
C GLN A 227 12.64 -5.96 -4.06
N ARG A 228 13.11 -5.46 -5.21
CA ARG A 228 14.52 -5.22 -5.49
C ARG A 228 14.67 -3.82 -6.07
N VAL A 229 15.60 -3.05 -5.51
CA VAL A 229 16.07 -1.81 -6.14
C VAL A 229 17.08 -2.20 -7.21
N ILE A 230 16.75 -1.91 -8.46
CA ILE A 230 17.58 -2.23 -9.63
C ILE A 230 18.35 -1.02 -10.16
N GLY A 231 17.99 0.17 -9.70
CA GLY A 231 18.74 1.40 -9.92
C GLY A 231 18.07 2.60 -9.26
N ALA A 232 18.74 3.75 -9.34
CA ALA A 232 18.18 5.02 -8.91
C ALA A 232 18.89 6.19 -9.59
N SER A 233 18.27 7.37 -9.58
CA SER A 233 18.90 8.60 -10.08
C SER A 233 19.93 9.21 -9.12
N LEU A 234 19.90 8.81 -7.85
CA LEU A 234 20.82 9.26 -6.80
C LEU A 234 21.43 8.06 -6.06
N ASP A 235 22.74 8.09 -5.80
CA ASP A 235 23.46 7.00 -5.12
C ASP A 235 22.87 6.67 -3.73
N ILE A 236 22.39 7.69 -3.01
CA ILE A 236 21.76 7.51 -1.69
C ILE A 236 20.46 6.69 -1.75
N LEU A 237 19.77 6.71 -2.91
CA LEU A 237 18.54 5.97 -3.14
C LEU A 237 18.81 4.58 -3.72
N ASN A 238 20.01 4.34 -4.28
CA ASN A 238 20.42 3.05 -4.85
C ASN A 238 20.89 2.08 -3.76
N THR A 239 20.02 1.80 -2.79
CA THR A 239 20.29 0.90 -1.68
C THR A 239 19.30 -0.26 -1.72
N PRO A 240 19.74 -1.51 -1.45
CA PRO A 240 18.81 -2.64 -1.36
C PRO A 240 17.68 -2.37 -0.37
N ASN A 241 16.45 -2.64 -0.79
CA ASN A 241 15.27 -2.48 0.04
C ASN A 241 14.23 -3.56 -0.29
N ASN A 242 13.78 -4.27 0.74
CA ASN A 242 12.75 -5.31 0.69
C ASN A 242 12.05 -5.31 2.06
N PRO A 243 11.12 -4.37 2.30
CA PRO A 243 10.54 -4.19 3.62
C PRO A 243 9.62 -5.36 3.97
N ASP A 244 9.59 -5.77 5.24
CA ASP A 244 8.71 -6.84 5.70
C ASP A 244 7.34 -6.26 6.10
N GLN A 245 6.26 -7.01 5.84
CA GLN A 245 4.94 -6.65 6.34
C GLN A 245 4.97 -6.60 7.88
N TRP A 246 4.35 -5.57 8.45
CA TRP A 246 4.20 -5.43 9.89
C TRP A 246 3.31 -6.54 10.46
N THR A 247 3.70 -7.09 11.61
CA THR A 247 3.07 -8.30 12.16
C THR A 247 1.64 -8.10 12.67
N ASP A 248 1.25 -6.86 12.98
CA ASP A 248 -0.11 -6.55 13.38
C ASP A 248 -0.98 -6.30 12.14
N LEU A 249 -1.71 -7.32 11.71
CA LEU A 249 -2.57 -7.27 10.53
C LEU A 249 -3.78 -6.33 10.69
N GLY A 250 -4.09 -5.85 11.90
CA GLY A 250 -5.08 -4.77 12.05
C GLY A 250 -4.63 -3.46 11.40
N LEU A 251 -3.33 -3.35 11.05
CA LEU A 251 -2.78 -2.27 10.23
C LEU A 251 -2.69 -2.60 8.74
N SER A 252 -3.15 -3.78 8.31
CA SER A 252 -3.21 -4.17 6.89
C SER A 252 -4.62 -4.61 6.44
N PRO A 253 -5.65 -3.74 6.57
CA PRO A 253 -7.02 -4.06 6.18
C PRO A 253 -7.21 -4.14 4.67
N ILE A 254 -8.19 -4.94 4.25
CA ILE A 254 -8.84 -4.87 2.93
C ILE A 254 -10.33 -4.62 3.09
N ILE A 255 -10.90 -3.79 2.22
CA ILE A 255 -12.30 -3.40 2.17
C ILE A 255 -12.76 -3.45 0.72
N LEU A 256 -13.73 -4.31 0.44
CA LEU A 256 -14.43 -4.37 -0.83
C LEU A 256 -15.86 -3.86 -0.62
N ILE A 257 -16.20 -2.75 -1.28
CA ILE A 257 -17.53 -2.14 -1.22
C ILE A 257 -18.28 -2.48 -2.51
N PRO A 258 -19.47 -3.11 -2.45
CA PRO A 258 -20.23 -3.40 -3.65
C PRO A 258 -20.64 -2.11 -4.34
N ILE A 259 -20.44 -2.04 -5.66
CA ILE A 259 -20.75 -0.88 -6.48
C ILE A 259 -21.54 -1.31 -7.73
N PRO A 260 -22.31 -0.41 -8.34
CA PRO A 260 -22.97 -0.68 -9.61
C PRO A 260 -21.99 -1.02 -10.74
N ASP A 261 -22.37 -1.94 -11.63
CA ASP A 261 -21.58 -2.38 -12.80
C ASP A 261 -21.27 -1.25 -13.81
N ASP A 262 -21.93 -0.08 -13.70
CA ASP A 262 -21.68 1.08 -14.57
C ASP A 262 -20.56 2.01 -14.05
N ILE A 263 -19.96 1.71 -12.90
CA ILE A 263 -18.75 2.37 -12.39
C ILE A 263 -17.56 1.47 -12.70
N ASP A 264 -16.92 1.64 -13.86
CA ASP A 264 -15.90 0.71 -14.36
C ASP A 264 -14.56 1.36 -14.71
N THR A 265 -14.39 2.66 -14.44
CA THR A 265 -13.15 3.39 -14.71
C THR A 265 -12.41 3.82 -13.44
N CYS A 266 -11.08 3.83 -13.51
CA CYS A 266 -10.24 4.34 -12.44
C CYS A 266 -10.53 5.82 -12.12
N GLU A 267 -10.88 6.64 -13.12
CA GLU A 267 -11.22 8.04 -12.89
C GLU A 267 -12.48 8.19 -12.03
N GLU A 268 -13.52 7.40 -12.31
CA GLU A 268 -14.78 7.41 -11.55
C GLU A 268 -14.57 6.88 -10.12
N LEU A 269 -13.85 5.78 -9.96
CA LEU A 269 -13.49 5.23 -8.64
C LEU A 269 -12.77 6.29 -7.80
N MET A 270 -11.75 6.93 -8.36
CA MET A 270 -10.95 7.92 -7.64
C MET A 270 -11.75 9.19 -7.32
N ALA A 271 -12.71 9.58 -8.17
CA ALA A 271 -13.62 10.68 -7.87
C ALA A 271 -14.59 10.37 -6.72
N MET A 272 -14.85 9.10 -6.43
CA MET A 272 -15.79 8.65 -5.39
C MET A 272 -15.10 8.11 -4.12
N ARG A 273 -13.77 7.94 -4.12
CA ARG A 273 -13.02 7.25 -3.06
C ARG A 273 -13.37 7.71 -1.64
N ASP A 274 -13.48 9.02 -1.42
CA ASP A 274 -13.72 9.62 -0.09
C ASP A 274 -15.16 9.36 0.41
N SER A 275 -16.07 8.97 -0.49
CA SER A 275 -17.45 8.57 -0.16
C SER A 275 -17.61 7.07 0.06
N LEU A 276 -16.70 6.27 -0.49
CA LEU A 276 -16.73 4.80 -0.42
C LEU A 276 -15.89 4.27 0.75
N PHE A 277 -14.73 4.87 0.99
CA PHE A 277 -13.71 4.34 1.89
C PHE A 277 -13.48 5.24 3.10
N PRO A 278 -12.99 4.68 4.22
CA PRO A 278 -12.55 5.49 5.34
C PRO A 278 -11.35 6.38 4.94
N PRO A 279 -11.06 7.44 5.71
CA PRO A 279 -9.85 8.21 5.50
C PRO A 279 -8.61 7.32 5.59
N GLU A 280 -7.68 7.54 4.67
CA GLU A 280 -6.39 6.86 4.67
C GLU A 280 -5.65 7.01 6.01
N PRO A 281 -4.84 6.02 6.40
CA PRO A 281 -4.10 6.08 7.65
C PRO A 281 -3.08 7.23 7.64
N ALA A 282 -2.69 7.66 8.84
CA ALA A 282 -1.63 8.63 9.07
C ALA A 282 -0.81 8.21 10.31
N PHE A 283 0.44 8.67 10.37
CA PHE A 283 1.33 8.51 11.51
C PHE A 283 1.23 9.69 12.50
#